data_AF-A0ABD1XDI1-F1
#
_entry.id   AF-A0ABD1XDI1-F1
#
_cell.length_a   1.000
_cell.length_b   1.000
_cell.length_c   1.000
_cell.angle_alpha   90.00
_cell.angle_beta   90.00
_cell.angle_gamma   90.00
#
_symmetry.space_group_name_H-M   'P 1'
#
loop_
_entity.id
_entity.type
_entity.pdbx_description
1 polymer ?
#
loop_
_entity_poly.entity_id
_entity_poly.type
_entity_poly.pdbx_seq_one_letter_code
_entity_poly.pdbx_strand_id
1 'polypeptide(L)'
;MGLDAMPIPVKDQNLRRKSERHERNRRFAADANFGNGMRRGVMGSCSRTGYCVMKPVAVELPNGELGWPIRRFLTLVKLVKVLQMKSFLVILLFLIAIATVESNSEVDALNAWKNKLTDPNNVLQSWDPTLFTPCTWFHVTCNSNDSVTRLDLGNAGLSGPLVPELGTLANLQYLQVGDNKISGVIPSALGNLTKLVSLGLDQNQLSGSIPETLGNLRVLRFLMLNSNKLSGRIPNIVNELIQWGNLQIMNVSDNQLAGTVHHHTNKTGFAITTIIQDAKA
;
A
#
# COMPACT_ATOMS: atom_id res chain seq x y z
N MET A 1 -36.63 34.98 9.02
CA MET A 1 -36.84 34.95 10.47
C MET A 1 -35.58 34.37 11.09
N GLY A 2 -34.59 35.23 11.31
CA GLY A 2 -33.40 34.93 12.08
C GLY A 2 -33.65 35.24 13.56
N LEU A 3 -32.95 34.53 14.44
CA LEU A 3 -32.89 34.86 15.86
C LEU A 3 -31.44 35.23 16.18
N ASP A 4 -31.26 36.51 16.47
CA ASP A 4 -30.04 37.17 16.90
C ASP A 4 -29.65 36.75 18.34
N ALA A 5 -28.35 36.55 18.54
CA ALA A 5 -27.73 36.41 19.84
C ALA A 5 -27.38 37.81 20.41
N MET A 6 -27.78 38.08 21.66
CA MET A 6 -27.41 39.29 22.40
C MET A 6 -26.04 39.15 23.10
N PRO A 7 -25.30 40.26 23.34
CA PRO A 7 -23.94 40.23 23.88
C PRO A 7 -23.86 40.42 25.41
N ILE A 8 -22.80 39.86 26.01
CA ILE A 8 -22.44 39.95 27.43
C ILE A 8 -21.39 41.07 27.63
N PRO A 9 -21.51 41.96 28.64
CA PRO A 9 -20.58 43.08 28.83
C PRO A 9 -19.33 42.72 29.67
N VAL A 10 -18.21 43.29 29.24
CA VAL A 10 -16.87 43.26 29.84
C VAL A 10 -16.82 44.14 31.10
N LYS A 11 -16.32 43.61 32.23
CA LYS A 11 -15.98 44.39 33.43
C LYS A 11 -14.48 44.36 33.73
N ASP A 12 -13.87 45.51 33.45
CA ASP A 12 -12.75 46.21 34.09
C ASP A 12 -11.95 45.48 35.21
N GLN A 13 -10.68 45.19 34.94
CA GLN A 13 -9.72 44.53 35.86
C GLN A 13 -8.65 45.47 36.45
N ASN A 14 -8.83 46.79 36.37
CA ASN A 14 -7.79 47.75 36.79
C ASN A 14 -7.94 48.37 38.20
N LEU A 15 -8.53 47.67 39.18
CA LEU A 15 -8.75 48.25 40.53
C LEU A 15 -8.48 47.34 41.74
N ARG A 16 -7.69 46.27 41.61
CA ARG A 16 -7.20 45.47 42.77
C ARG A 16 -5.67 45.35 42.89
N ARG A 17 -4.92 46.20 42.20
CA ARG A 17 -3.47 46.37 42.41
C ARG A 17 -3.17 47.66 43.19
N LYS A 18 -3.61 47.77 44.45
CA LYS A 18 -3.15 48.87 45.33
C LYS A 18 -3.27 48.66 46.86
N SER A 19 -3.71 47.50 47.37
CA SER A 19 -3.92 47.33 48.82
C SER A 19 -3.00 46.32 49.54
N GLU A 20 -1.99 45.73 48.90
CA GLU A 20 -1.10 44.74 49.56
C GLU A 20 0.37 45.19 49.69
N ARG A 21 0.67 46.46 49.39
CA ARG A 21 2.05 46.99 49.39
C ARG A 21 2.44 47.80 50.63
N HIS A 22 1.65 47.79 51.71
CA HIS A 22 1.92 48.62 52.90
C HIS A 22 1.94 47.92 54.27
N GLU A 23 1.74 46.60 54.37
CA GLU A 23 1.72 45.94 55.69
C GLU A 23 2.95 45.09 56.04
N ARG A 24 3.92 44.89 55.13
CA ARG A 24 5.01 43.91 55.35
C ARG A 24 6.39 44.48 55.68
N ASN A 25 6.54 45.80 55.72
CA ASN A 25 7.79 46.49 56.07
C ASN A 25 7.57 47.43 57.26
N ARG A 26 7.43 46.88 58.48
CA ARG A 26 7.82 47.49 59.76
C ARG A 26 7.34 46.64 60.94
N ARG A 27 8.28 45.92 61.55
CA ARG A 27 8.33 45.23 62.87
C ARG A 27 9.28 44.03 62.64
N PHE A 28 10.58 44.21 62.42
CA PHE A 28 11.61 44.69 63.34
C PHE A 28 11.48 44.15 64.78
N ALA A 29 12.50 43.37 65.13
CA ALA A 29 13.08 43.15 66.45
C ALA A 29 12.31 42.30 67.47
N ALA A 30 12.69 41.03 67.58
CA ALA A 30 13.05 40.42 68.87
C ALA A 30 13.79 39.09 68.64
N ASP A 31 14.84 38.90 69.45
CA ASP A 31 15.46 37.65 69.88
C ASP A 31 16.56 36.98 69.03
N ALA A 32 17.78 37.39 69.41
CA ALA A 32 18.98 36.57 69.45
C ALA A 32 18.76 35.26 70.24
N ASN A 33 19.40 34.15 69.88
CA ASN A 33 20.77 33.80 70.33
C ASN A 33 21.09 32.28 70.16
N PHE A 34 22.39 32.01 69.96
CA PHE A 34 23.12 30.73 70.10
C PHE A 34 23.01 29.59 69.06
N GLY A 35 24.16 29.29 68.45
CA GLY A 35 24.42 28.05 67.71
C GLY A 35 25.71 28.07 66.89
N ASN A 36 26.86 28.02 67.56
CA ASN A 36 28.22 28.03 67.01
C ASN A 36 28.45 27.04 65.85
N GLY A 37 29.05 27.53 64.75
CA GLY A 37 29.48 26.67 63.65
C GLY A 37 30.27 27.35 62.53
N MET A 38 31.04 28.41 62.78
CA MET A 38 32.01 28.94 61.81
C MET A 38 33.43 28.76 62.34
N ARG A 39 34.15 27.76 61.83
CA ARG A 39 35.61 27.71 61.91
C ARG A 39 36.21 28.57 60.80
N ARG A 40 37.19 29.37 61.20
CA ARG A 40 37.96 30.33 60.40
C ARG A 40 38.52 29.71 59.11
N GLY A 41 38.11 30.23 57.97
CA GLY A 41 38.85 30.07 56.72
C GLY A 41 40.04 31.02 56.70
N VAL A 42 41.25 30.48 56.51
CA VAL A 42 42.50 31.23 56.42
C VAL A 42 42.51 32.01 55.10
N MET A 43 42.81 33.30 55.19
CA MET A 43 42.77 34.26 54.07
C MET A 43 43.91 33.94 53.08
N GLY A 44 43.56 33.51 51.86
CA GLY A 44 44.49 33.35 50.75
C GLY A 44 44.80 34.69 50.08
N SER A 45 46.06 34.87 49.66
CA SER A 45 46.62 36.11 49.09
C SER A 45 45.81 36.65 47.91
N CYS A 46 45.44 37.95 47.96
CA CYS A 46 44.69 38.63 46.89
C CYS A 46 45.64 39.50 46.04
N SER A 47 45.48 39.46 44.70
CA SER A 47 46.27 40.27 43.76
C SER A 47 45.66 41.67 43.56
N ARG A 48 46.49 42.69 43.23
CA ARG A 48 46.14 44.12 43.12
C ARG A 48 45.09 44.49 42.05
N THR A 49 44.51 43.53 41.34
CA THR A 49 43.44 43.73 40.34
C THR A 49 42.07 43.19 40.77
N GLY A 50 41.88 42.83 42.05
CA GLY A 50 40.52 42.68 42.62
C GLY A 50 39.81 41.35 42.36
N TYR A 51 40.53 40.28 41.99
CA TYR A 51 39.98 38.93 41.90
C TYR A 51 40.58 38.02 42.97
N CYS A 52 39.73 37.48 43.85
CA CYS A 52 40.08 36.45 44.83
C CYS A 52 39.44 35.12 44.37
N VAL A 53 40.25 34.10 44.10
CA VAL A 53 39.78 32.77 43.67
C VAL A 53 39.55 31.89 44.90
N MET A 54 38.31 31.46 45.13
CA MET A 54 38.04 30.39 46.09
C MET A 54 38.41 29.04 45.46
N LYS A 55 39.35 28.30 46.07
CA LYS A 55 39.52 26.88 45.76
C LYS A 55 38.37 26.10 46.42
N PRO A 56 37.66 25.20 45.71
CA PRO A 56 36.67 24.34 46.34
C PRO A 56 37.38 23.33 47.25
N VAL A 57 36.96 23.28 48.51
CA VAL A 57 37.29 22.18 49.43
C VAL A 57 36.35 21.04 49.06
N ALA A 58 36.90 19.91 48.63
CA ALA A 58 36.13 18.69 48.45
C ALA A 58 35.62 18.20 49.81
N VAL A 59 34.30 18.08 49.95
CA VAL A 59 33.67 17.44 51.11
C VAL A 59 33.51 15.96 50.76
N GLU A 60 34.39 15.11 51.30
CA GLU A 60 34.14 13.66 51.32
C GLU A 60 33.11 13.36 52.42
N LEU A 61 31.98 12.77 52.04
CA LEU A 61 30.99 12.22 52.98
C LEU A 61 31.32 10.74 53.25
N PRO A 62 31.21 10.26 54.50
CA PRO A 62 31.40 8.86 54.80
C PRO A 62 30.16 8.06 54.36
N ASN A 63 30.41 6.94 53.70
CA ASN A 63 29.46 5.94 53.18
C ASN A 63 28.90 6.31 51.79
N GLY A 64 29.40 5.61 50.77
CA GLY A 64 29.18 5.85 49.33
C GLY A 64 27.74 5.67 48.81
N GLU A 65 26.78 6.37 49.38
CA GLU A 65 25.47 6.58 48.77
C GLU A 65 25.36 7.95 48.11
N LEU A 66 24.99 7.97 46.83
CA LEU A 66 24.72 9.23 46.11
C LEU A 66 23.58 10.01 46.78
N GLY A 67 23.84 11.28 47.11
CA GLY A 67 22.88 12.17 47.75
C GLY A 67 21.57 12.36 46.96
N TRP A 68 20.48 12.67 47.68
CA TRP A 68 19.11 12.88 47.17
C TRP A 68 18.97 13.68 45.86
N PRO A 69 19.76 14.75 45.60
CA PRO A 69 19.69 15.49 44.33
C PRO A 69 20.07 14.63 43.12
N ILE A 70 21.05 13.74 43.28
CA ILE A 70 21.58 12.91 42.19
C ILE A 70 20.63 11.75 41.88
N ARG A 71 19.95 11.19 42.89
CA ARG A 71 18.89 10.18 42.68
C ARG A 71 17.70 10.77 41.89
N ARG A 72 17.30 12.01 42.17
CA ARG A 72 16.28 12.73 41.38
C ARG A 72 16.76 13.06 39.96
N PHE A 73 18.01 13.45 39.80
CA PHE A 73 18.60 13.70 38.48
C PHE A 73 18.70 12.42 37.64
N LEU A 74 19.15 11.30 38.21
CA LEU A 74 19.23 10.01 37.51
C LEU A 74 17.84 9.44 37.17
N THR A 75 16.84 9.64 38.04
CA THR A 75 15.45 9.25 37.74
C THR A 75 14.82 10.15 36.68
N LEU A 76 15.07 11.47 36.68
CA LEU A 76 14.70 12.38 35.60
C LEU A 76 15.39 12.02 34.28
N VAL A 77 16.68 11.68 34.28
CA VAL A 77 17.40 11.23 33.08
C VAL A 77 16.84 9.89 32.58
N LYS A 78 16.49 8.96 33.48
CA LYS A 78 15.79 7.71 33.10
C LYS A 78 14.39 8.00 32.54
N LEU A 79 13.63 8.92 33.14
CA LEU A 79 12.30 9.32 32.68
C LEU A 79 12.36 10.01 31.32
N VAL A 80 13.32 10.92 31.12
CA VAL A 80 13.58 11.62 29.84
C VAL A 80 14.06 10.63 28.78
N LYS A 81 14.95 9.68 29.10
CA LYS A 81 15.34 8.59 28.19
C LYS A 81 14.16 7.68 27.84
N VAL A 82 13.29 7.34 28.80
CA VAL A 82 12.08 6.54 28.55
C VAL A 82 11.06 7.32 27.71
N LEU A 83 10.89 8.62 27.91
CA LEU A 83 10.02 9.49 27.10
C LEU A 83 10.58 9.66 25.66
N GLN A 84 11.89 9.81 25.50
CA GLN A 84 12.57 9.87 24.19
C GLN A 84 12.56 8.50 23.47
N MET A 85 12.75 7.39 24.19
CA MET A 85 12.67 6.02 23.62
C MET A 85 11.25 5.59 23.29
N LYS A 86 10.22 6.00 24.05
CA LYS A 86 8.81 5.77 23.69
C LYS A 86 8.42 6.55 22.44
N SER A 87 8.93 7.78 22.27
CA SER A 87 8.76 8.55 21.01
C SER A 87 9.47 7.86 19.85
N PHE A 88 10.70 7.37 20.03
CA PHE A 88 11.41 6.62 18.99
C PHE A 88 10.75 5.28 18.66
N LEU A 89 10.21 4.56 19.65
CA LEU A 89 9.47 3.32 19.44
C LEU A 89 8.14 3.59 18.72
N VAL A 90 7.43 4.67 19.04
CA VAL A 90 6.20 5.07 18.33
C VAL A 90 6.52 5.50 16.91
N ILE A 91 7.59 6.29 16.69
CA ILE A 91 8.06 6.68 15.36
C ILE A 91 8.53 5.44 14.59
N LEU A 92 9.26 4.52 15.23
CA LEU A 92 9.72 3.28 14.61
C LEU A 92 8.53 2.36 14.27
N LEU A 93 7.55 2.22 15.15
CA LEU A 93 6.31 1.47 14.88
C LEU A 93 5.47 2.14 13.80
N PHE A 94 5.46 3.48 13.73
CA PHE A 94 4.80 4.24 12.68
C PHE A 94 5.55 4.13 11.33
N LEU A 95 6.88 4.14 11.35
CA LEU A 95 7.73 3.91 10.17
C LEU A 95 7.63 2.46 9.69
N ILE A 96 7.55 1.49 10.61
CA ILE A 96 7.26 0.08 10.30
C ILE A 96 5.85 -0.02 9.71
N ALA A 97 4.84 0.64 10.29
CA ALA A 97 3.48 0.65 9.74
C ALA A 97 3.39 1.31 8.34
N ILE A 98 4.16 2.38 8.09
CA ILE A 98 4.31 2.97 6.75
C ILE A 98 5.04 1.99 5.80
N ALA A 99 6.05 1.27 6.29
CA ALA A 99 6.79 0.29 5.50
C ALA A 99 5.99 -1.01 5.21
N THR A 100 4.89 -1.26 5.93
CA THR A 100 4.01 -2.43 5.74
C THR A 100 2.67 -2.07 5.10
N VAL A 101 2.55 -0.98 4.34
CA VAL A 101 1.40 -0.84 3.45
C VAL A 101 1.50 -1.96 2.42
N GLU A 102 0.76 -3.05 2.65
CA GLU A 102 0.61 -4.14 1.69
C GLU A 102 0.03 -3.54 0.42
N SER A 103 0.85 -3.45 -0.64
CA SER A 103 0.35 -3.10 -1.95
C SER A 103 -0.61 -4.20 -2.39
N ASN A 104 -1.77 -3.80 -2.91
CA ASN A 104 -2.72 -4.77 -3.43
C ASN A 104 -2.13 -5.36 -4.72
N SER A 105 -1.85 -6.66 -4.71
CA SER A 105 -1.22 -7.34 -5.85
C SER A 105 -2.04 -7.22 -7.15
N GLU A 106 -3.37 -7.04 -7.04
CA GLU A 106 -4.23 -6.81 -8.20
C GLU A 106 -4.05 -5.38 -8.75
N VAL A 107 -3.91 -4.38 -7.88
CA VAL A 107 -3.58 -3.00 -8.27
C VAL A 107 -2.23 -2.97 -8.99
N ASP A 108 -1.23 -3.64 -8.43
CA ASP A 108 0.11 -3.71 -9.01
C ASP A 108 0.10 -4.38 -10.40
N ALA A 109 -0.62 -5.49 -10.55
CA ALA A 109 -0.74 -6.20 -11.82
C ALA A 109 -1.41 -5.34 -12.91
N LEU A 110 -2.51 -4.67 -12.57
CA LEU A 110 -3.23 -3.81 -13.51
C LEU A 110 -2.43 -2.54 -13.84
N ASN A 111 -1.71 -1.98 -12.87
CA ASN A 111 -0.82 -0.84 -13.11
C ASN A 111 0.38 -1.24 -13.99
N ALA A 112 0.95 -2.41 -13.76
CA ALA A 112 2.01 -2.96 -14.62
C ALA A 112 1.53 -3.09 -16.07
N TRP A 113 0.29 -3.54 -16.28
CA TRP A 113 -0.30 -3.61 -17.61
C TRP A 113 -0.55 -2.23 -18.21
N LYS A 114 -1.20 -1.33 -17.47
CA LYS A 114 -1.47 0.06 -17.88
C LYS A 114 -0.20 0.76 -18.38
N ASN A 115 0.92 0.59 -17.69
CA ASN A 115 2.21 1.20 -18.05
C ASN A 115 2.83 0.64 -19.34
N LYS A 116 2.32 -0.49 -19.86
CA LYS A 116 2.74 -1.05 -21.16
C LYS A 116 1.76 -0.74 -22.29
N LEU A 117 0.56 -0.27 -21.96
CA LEU A 117 -0.47 0.06 -22.93
C LEU A 117 -0.34 1.49 -23.44
N THR A 118 -0.72 1.68 -24.69
CA THR A 118 -1.05 2.99 -25.25
C THR A 118 -2.57 3.11 -25.32
N ASP A 119 -3.10 4.15 -24.66
CA ASP A 119 -4.53 4.40 -24.51
C ASP A 119 -4.91 5.75 -25.14
N PRO A 120 -5.20 5.78 -26.45
CA PRO A 120 -5.51 7.03 -27.15
C PRO A 120 -6.88 7.61 -26.76
N ASN A 121 -7.76 6.79 -26.19
CA ASN A 121 -9.14 7.16 -25.87
C ASN A 121 -9.35 7.46 -24.38
N ASN A 122 -8.29 7.39 -23.57
CA ASN A 122 -8.30 7.57 -22.11
C ASN A 122 -9.29 6.65 -21.38
N VAL A 123 -9.52 5.43 -21.88
CA VAL A 123 -10.42 4.47 -21.22
C VAL A 123 -9.89 4.01 -19.85
N LEU A 124 -8.57 4.07 -19.66
CA LEU A 124 -7.87 3.69 -18.41
C LEU A 124 -7.68 4.89 -17.48
N GLN A 125 -8.34 6.03 -17.72
CA GLN A 125 -8.14 7.25 -16.93
C GLN A 125 -8.43 7.04 -15.44
N SER A 126 -9.45 6.25 -15.09
CA SER A 126 -9.81 5.98 -13.69
C SER A 126 -8.86 5.02 -12.97
N TRP A 127 -7.93 4.39 -13.68
CA TRP A 127 -7.01 3.41 -13.11
C TRP A 127 -5.92 4.14 -12.33
N ASP A 128 -6.20 4.45 -11.07
CA ASP A 128 -5.30 5.18 -10.18
C ASP A 128 -4.57 4.21 -9.24
N PRO A 129 -3.25 3.99 -9.44
CA PRO A 129 -2.48 3.05 -8.63
C PRO A 129 -2.28 3.50 -7.17
N THR A 130 -2.69 4.72 -6.81
CA THR A 130 -2.65 5.19 -5.42
C THR A 130 -3.83 4.67 -4.58
N LEU A 131 -4.86 4.12 -5.23
CA LEU A 131 -6.01 3.53 -4.55
C LEU A 131 -5.69 2.12 -4.03
N PHE A 132 -6.28 1.76 -2.89
CA PHE A 132 -6.09 0.44 -2.25
C PHE A 132 -6.74 -0.72 -3.05
N THR A 133 -7.72 -0.42 -3.89
CA THR A 133 -8.48 -1.42 -4.64
C THR A 133 -8.79 -0.93 -6.06
N PRO A 134 -8.76 -1.82 -7.07
CA PRO A 134 -9.12 -1.49 -8.43
C PRO A 134 -10.63 -1.55 -8.67
N CYS A 135 -11.45 -1.91 -7.67
CA CYS A 135 -12.88 -2.16 -7.84
C CYS A 135 -13.72 -0.93 -8.21
N THR A 136 -13.16 0.27 -8.02
CA THR A 136 -13.78 1.54 -8.45
C THR A 136 -13.33 1.97 -9.84
N TRP A 137 -12.41 1.25 -10.48
CA TRP A 137 -11.92 1.59 -11.80
C TRP A 137 -12.93 1.18 -12.86
N PHE A 138 -13.14 2.02 -13.86
CA PHE A 138 -13.90 1.65 -15.05
C PHE A 138 -13.30 0.40 -15.69
N HIS A 139 -14.18 -0.41 -16.27
CA HIS A 139 -13.83 -1.68 -16.94
C HIS A 139 -13.36 -2.80 -15.99
N VAL A 140 -13.36 -2.56 -14.68
CA VAL A 140 -13.05 -3.55 -13.65
C VAL A 140 -14.33 -3.91 -12.89
N THR A 141 -14.54 -5.19 -12.60
CA THR A 141 -15.62 -5.64 -11.70
C THR A 141 -15.07 -6.59 -10.66
N CYS A 142 -15.44 -6.37 -9.40
CA CYS A 142 -15.03 -7.19 -8.28
C CYS A 142 -16.18 -8.02 -7.70
N ASN A 143 -15.81 -9.06 -6.94
CA ASN A 143 -16.75 -9.78 -6.09
C ASN A 143 -16.98 -9.07 -4.75
N SER A 144 -17.75 -9.70 -3.85
CA SER A 144 -18.05 -9.20 -2.51
C SER A 144 -16.84 -9.09 -1.57
N ASN A 145 -15.69 -9.65 -1.95
CA ASN A 145 -14.46 -9.63 -1.19
C ASN A 145 -13.42 -8.66 -1.82
N ASP A 146 -13.89 -7.69 -2.61
CA ASP A 146 -13.06 -6.67 -3.28
C ASP A 146 -11.93 -7.24 -4.16
N SER A 147 -12.12 -8.44 -4.73
CA SER A 147 -11.17 -9.05 -5.65
C SER A 147 -11.71 -9.08 -7.07
N VAL A 148 -10.83 -8.77 -8.02
CA VAL A 148 -11.16 -8.63 -9.45
C VAL A 148 -11.67 -9.96 -10.03
N THR A 149 -12.84 -9.90 -10.66
CA THR A 149 -13.49 -11.03 -11.34
C THR A 149 -13.71 -10.81 -12.82
N ARG A 150 -13.75 -9.56 -13.29
CA ARG A 150 -13.90 -9.23 -14.71
C ARG A 150 -13.08 -8.01 -15.08
N LEU A 151 -12.43 -8.12 -16.23
CA LEU A 151 -11.83 -7.03 -16.98
C LEU A 151 -12.50 -6.99 -18.35
N ASP A 152 -13.12 -5.86 -18.69
CA ASP A 152 -13.84 -5.68 -19.96
C ASP A 152 -13.40 -4.41 -20.68
N LEU A 153 -12.41 -4.59 -21.55
CA LEU A 153 -11.75 -3.55 -22.33
C LEU A 153 -11.97 -3.78 -23.84
N GLY A 154 -13.08 -4.42 -24.22
CA GLY A 154 -13.42 -4.65 -25.63
C GLY A 154 -13.62 -3.34 -26.39
N ASN A 155 -13.13 -3.26 -27.63
CA ASN A 155 -13.30 -2.09 -28.49
C ASN A 155 -12.84 -0.76 -27.86
N ALA A 156 -11.72 -0.78 -27.15
CA ALA A 156 -11.18 0.36 -26.43
C ALA A 156 -10.14 1.16 -27.24
N GLY A 157 -9.69 0.63 -28.38
CA GLY A 157 -8.62 1.23 -29.19
C GLY A 157 -7.23 1.11 -28.56
N LEU A 158 -7.07 0.24 -27.56
CA LEU A 158 -5.82 0.01 -26.84
C LEU A 158 -4.78 -0.65 -27.75
N SER A 159 -3.52 -0.31 -27.55
CA SER A 159 -2.39 -1.01 -28.18
C SER A 159 -1.25 -1.26 -27.19
N GLY A 160 -0.33 -2.15 -27.53
CA GLY A 160 0.71 -2.63 -26.62
C GLY A 160 0.49 -4.10 -26.23
N PRO A 161 1.37 -4.69 -25.40
CA PRO A 161 1.32 -6.11 -25.09
C PRO A 161 0.43 -6.47 -23.90
N LEU A 162 0.03 -7.74 -23.83
CA LEU A 162 -0.37 -8.37 -22.58
C LEU A 162 0.87 -8.58 -21.69
N VAL A 163 0.68 -8.55 -20.37
CA VAL A 163 1.76 -8.71 -19.40
C VAL A 163 1.54 -9.96 -18.54
N PRO A 164 2.60 -10.67 -18.11
CA PRO A 164 2.48 -11.88 -17.30
C PRO A 164 1.85 -11.64 -15.93
N GLU A 165 1.94 -10.42 -15.39
CA GLU A 165 1.36 -10.02 -14.10
C GLU A 165 -0.15 -10.19 -14.08
N LEU A 166 -0.84 -10.16 -15.23
CA LEU A 166 -2.27 -10.48 -15.29
C LEU A 166 -2.60 -11.89 -14.77
N GLY A 167 -1.62 -12.81 -14.80
CA GLY A 167 -1.75 -14.16 -14.24
C GLY A 167 -1.85 -14.21 -12.70
N THR A 168 -1.67 -13.10 -11.99
CA THR A 168 -1.81 -13.03 -10.52
C THR A 168 -3.24 -12.77 -10.06
N LEU A 169 -4.16 -12.40 -10.98
CA LEU A 169 -5.57 -12.10 -10.69
C LEU A 169 -6.35 -13.40 -10.41
N ALA A 170 -6.10 -14.02 -9.26
CA ALA A 170 -6.52 -15.40 -8.96
C ALA A 170 -8.04 -15.64 -8.99
N ASN A 171 -8.86 -14.59 -8.87
CA ASN A 171 -10.31 -14.67 -8.93
C ASN A 171 -10.91 -14.24 -10.28
N LEU A 172 -10.09 -13.94 -11.28
CA LEU A 172 -10.55 -13.51 -12.59
C LEU A 172 -11.35 -14.62 -13.29
N GLN A 173 -12.55 -14.27 -13.73
CA GLN A 173 -13.48 -15.14 -14.44
C GLN A 173 -13.66 -14.72 -15.90
N TYR A 174 -13.54 -13.41 -16.19
CA TYR A 174 -13.74 -12.87 -17.53
C TYR A 174 -12.60 -11.91 -17.86
N LEU A 175 -11.84 -12.22 -18.92
CA LEU A 175 -10.87 -11.32 -19.51
C LEU A 175 -11.30 -11.05 -20.95
N GLN A 176 -11.88 -9.88 -21.21
CA GLN A 176 -12.36 -9.45 -22.52
C GLN A 176 -11.53 -8.26 -23.00
N VAL A 177 -10.71 -8.48 -24.02
CA VAL A 177 -9.82 -7.48 -24.63
C VAL A 177 -9.95 -7.50 -26.16
N GLY A 178 -11.05 -8.08 -26.67
CA GLY A 178 -11.31 -8.17 -28.10
C GLY A 178 -11.43 -6.81 -28.78
N ASP A 179 -11.32 -6.77 -30.11
CA ASP A 179 -11.46 -5.54 -30.92
C ASP A 179 -10.47 -4.44 -30.52
N ASN A 180 -9.19 -4.78 -30.35
CA ASN A 180 -8.14 -3.83 -30.01
C ASN A 180 -6.92 -3.98 -30.94
N LYS A 181 -5.84 -3.29 -30.61
CA LYS A 181 -4.54 -3.38 -31.29
C LYS A 181 -3.49 -3.98 -30.37
N ILE A 182 -3.90 -4.89 -29.48
CA ILE A 182 -2.98 -5.59 -28.57
C ILE A 182 -2.04 -6.47 -29.39
N SER A 183 -0.75 -6.41 -29.08
CA SER A 183 0.31 -7.07 -29.83
C SER A 183 1.22 -7.93 -28.93
N GLY A 184 2.24 -8.54 -29.50
CA GLY A 184 3.11 -9.46 -28.75
C GLY A 184 2.48 -10.83 -28.55
N VAL A 185 2.95 -11.57 -27.54
CA VAL A 185 2.54 -12.96 -27.30
C VAL A 185 1.49 -13.07 -26.21
N ILE A 186 0.72 -14.16 -26.21
CA ILE A 186 -0.13 -14.53 -25.08
C ILE A 186 0.79 -15.02 -23.94
N PRO A 187 0.83 -14.38 -22.76
CA PRO A 187 1.69 -14.80 -21.66
C PRO A 187 1.25 -16.16 -21.11
N SER A 188 2.20 -17.09 -20.90
CA SER A 188 1.91 -18.40 -20.30
C SER A 188 1.33 -18.30 -18.88
N ALA A 189 1.64 -17.21 -18.16
CA ALA A 189 1.10 -16.91 -16.84
C ALA A 189 -0.44 -16.79 -16.82
N LEU A 190 -1.10 -16.51 -17.94
CA LEU A 190 -2.57 -16.54 -18.01
C LEU A 190 -3.15 -17.93 -17.71
N GLY A 191 -2.36 -18.99 -17.87
CA GLY A 191 -2.74 -20.34 -17.45
C GLY A 191 -2.90 -20.52 -15.93
N ASN A 192 -2.47 -19.55 -15.12
CA ASN A 192 -2.68 -19.58 -13.66
C ASN A 192 -4.09 -19.15 -13.23
N LEU A 193 -4.88 -18.59 -14.15
CA LEU A 193 -6.22 -18.06 -13.89
C LEU A 193 -7.26 -19.19 -13.82
N THR A 194 -7.10 -20.13 -12.90
CA THR A 194 -7.89 -21.39 -12.84
C THR A 194 -9.41 -21.21 -12.68
N LYS A 195 -9.89 -19.99 -12.39
CA LYS A 195 -11.31 -19.62 -12.33
C LYS A 195 -11.84 -18.97 -13.62
N LEU A 196 -11.01 -18.81 -14.64
CA LEU A 196 -11.36 -18.14 -15.88
C LEU A 196 -12.41 -18.94 -16.66
N VAL A 197 -13.56 -18.31 -16.90
CA VAL A 197 -14.69 -18.85 -17.64
C VAL A 197 -14.64 -18.40 -19.10
N SER A 198 -14.17 -17.17 -19.36
CA SER A 198 -14.09 -16.62 -20.70
C SER A 198 -12.80 -15.83 -20.91
N LEU A 199 -12.09 -16.19 -21.98
CA LEU A 199 -10.92 -15.49 -22.49
C LEU A 199 -11.22 -14.99 -23.90
N GLY A 200 -11.46 -13.69 -24.03
CA GLY A 200 -11.70 -13.00 -25.30
C GLY A 200 -10.50 -12.14 -25.67
N LEU A 201 -9.72 -12.59 -26.65
CA LEU A 201 -8.56 -11.88 -27.22
C LEU A 201 -8.67 -11.76 -28.75
N ASP A 202 -9.86 -11.97 -29.30
CA ASP A 202 -10.13 -11.94 -30.72
C ASP A 202 -9.92 -10.54 -31.32
N GLN A 203 -9.72 -10.48 -32.64
CA GLN A 203 -9.58 -9.23 -33.39
C GLN A 203 -8.50 -8.31 -32.79
N ASN A 204 -7.29 -8.86 -32.68
CA ASN A 204 -6.11 -8.18 -32.17
C ASN A 204 -4.90 -8.44 -33.08
N GLN A 205 -3.69 -8.09 -32.64
CA GLN A 205 -2.45 -8.29 -33.38
C GLN A 205 -1.49 -9.24 -32.64
N LEU A 206 -2.03 -10.16 -31.83
CA LEU A 206 -1.25 -11.14 -31.07
C LEU A 206 -0.53 -12.10 -32.00
N SER A 207 0.68 -12.53 -31.62
CA SER A 207 1.55 -13.42 -32.39
C SER A 207 2.18 -14.49 -31.51
N GLY A 208 2.98 -15.38 -32.12
CA GLY A 208 3.55 -16.54 -31.44
C GLY A 208 2.55 -17.67 -31.26
N SER A 209 2.90 -18.67 -30.46
CA SER A 209 2.07 -19.85 -30.22
C SER A 209 1.07 -19.64 -29.09
N ILE A 210 -0.04 -20.38 -29.14
CA ILE A 210 -0.95 -20.52 -28.02
C ILE A 210 -0.21 -21.26 -26.88
N PRO A 211 -0.09 -20.70 -25.67
CA PRO A 211 0.61 -21.36 -24.57
C PRO A 211 -0.09 -22.65 -24.12
N GLU A 212 0.69 -23.71 -23.91
CA GLU A 212 0.18 -24.99 -23.38
C GLU A 212 -0.42 -24.84 -21.97
N THR A 213 0.02 -23.83 -21.21
CA THR A 213 -0.51 -23.57 -19.86
C THR A 213 -2.00 -23.22 -19.85
N LEU A 214 -2.60 -22.84 -20.98
CA LEU A 214 -4.04 -22.52 -21.05
C LEU A 214 -4.97 -23.71 -20.76
N GLY A 215 -4.49 -24.97 -20.74
CA GLY A 215 -5.35 -26.11 -20.33
C GLY A 215 -5.44 -26.34 -18.85
N ASN A 216 -4.67 -25.59 -18.07
CA ASN A 216 -4.91 -25.49 -16.64
C ASN A 216 -6.25 -24.80 -16.34
N LEU A 217 -6.86 -24.11 -17.31
CA LEU A 217 -8.13 -23.40 -17.21
C LEU A 217 -9.32 -24.37 -17.31
N ARG A 218 -9.46 -25.27 -16.34
CA ARG A 218 -10.43 -26.39 -16.37
C ARG A 218 -11.90 -25.99 -16.40
N VAL A 219 -12.21 -24.74 -16.04
CA VAL A 219 -13.58 -24.19 -16.04
C VAL A 219 -13.86 -23.27 -17.24
N LEU A 220 -12.90 -23.14 -18.16
CA LEU A 220 -13.02 -22.28 -19.35
C LEU A 220 -14.14 -22.80 -20.25
N ARG A 221 -15.03 -21.89 -20.65
CA ARG A 221 -16.17 -22.17 -21.53
C ARG A 221 -16.01 -21.51 -22.89
N PHE A 222 -15.39 -20.34 -22.92
CA PHE A 222 -15.25 -19.52 -24.13
C PHE A 222 -13.79 -19.15 -24.32
N LEU A 223 -13.21 -19.58 -25.43
CA LEU A 223 -11.87 -19.19 -25.86
C LEU A 223 -11.95 -18.57 -27.26
N MET A 224 -11.88 -17.24 -27.31
CA MET A 224 -11.94 -16.48 -28.56
C MET A 224 -10.55 -15.90 -28.84
N LEU A 225 -9.86 -16.47 -29.82
CA LEU A 225 -8.52 -16.05 -30.25
C LEU A 225 -8.49 -15.71 -31.75
N ASN A 226 -9.65 -15.72 -32.42
CA ASN A 226 -9.74 -15.52 -33.86
C ASN A 226 -9.24 -14.15 -34.30
N SER A 227 -8.90 -14.03 -35.58
CA SER A 227 -8.51 -12.77 -36.21
C SER A 227 -7.28 -12.15 -35.52
N ASN A 228 -6.22 -12.94 -35.42
CA ASN A 228 -4.92 -12.57 -34.86
C ASN A 228 -3.79 -13.07 -35.79
N LYS A 229 -2.54 -12.97 -35.35
CA LYS A 229 -1.34 -13.46 -36.07
C LYS A 229 -0.70 -14.66 -35.35
N LEU A 230 -1.49 -15.44 -34.62
CA LEU A 230 -0.99 -16.61 -33.86
C LEU A 230 -0.52 -17.69 -34.82
N SER A 231 0.56 -18.37 -34.47
CA SER A 231 1.24 -19.38 -35.29
C SER A 231 1.63 -20.61 -34.47
N GLY A 232 2.27 -21.59 -35.09
CA GLY A 232 2.60 -22.86 -34.43
C GLY A 232 1.41 -23.83 -34.42
N ARG A 233 1.50 -24.88 -33.59
CA ARG A 233 0.46 -25.91 -33.50
C ARG A 233 -0.62 -25.51 -32.51
N ILE A 234 -1.87 -25.85 -32.81
CA ILE A 234 -2.93 -25.85 -31.80
C ILE A 234 -2.52 -26.88 -30.73
N PRO A 235 -2.30 -26.49 -29.47
CA PRO A 235 -1.82 -27.44 -28.48
C PRO A 235 -2.88 -28.50 -28.21
N ASN A 236 -2.44 -29.70 -27.80
CA ASN A 236 -3.32 -30.81 -27.41
C ASN A 236 -4.26 -30.47 -26.25
N ILE A 237 -4.10 -29.28 -25.68
CA ILE A 237 -5.03 -28.59 -24.79
C ILE A 237 -6.49 -28.69 -25.20
N VAL A 238 -6.76 -28.72 -26.51
CA VAL A 238 -8.10 -28.94 -27.05
C VAL A 238 -8.65 -30.30 -26.63
N ASN A 239 -7.82 -31.35 -26.67
CA ASN A 239 -8.21 -32.69 -26.21
C ASN A 239 -8.46 -32.72 -24.70
N GLU A 240 -7.66 -32.00 -23.91
CA GLU A 240 -7.86 -31.92 -22.46
C GLU A 240 -9.12 -31.13 -22.11
N LEU A 241 -9.29 -29.90 -22.62
CA LEU A 241 -10.46 -29.06 -22.38
C LEU A 241 -11.78 -29.69 -22.84
N ILE A 242 -11.75 -30.44 -23.95
CA ILE A 242 -12.90 -31.27 -24.40
C ILE A 242 -13.15 -32.43 -23.45
N GLN A 243 -12.10 -33.10 -22.94
CA GLN A 243 -12.25 -34.19 -21.96
C GLN A 243 -12.89 -33.69 -20.64
N TRP A 244 -12.57 -32.46 -20.20
CA TRP A 244 -13.20 -31.86 -19.02
C TRP A 244 -14.68 -31.48 -19.24
N GLY A 245 -15.14 -31.39 -20.49
CA GLY A 245 -16.55 -31.19 -20.85
C GLY A 245 -17.10 -29.78 -20.63
N ASN A 246 -16.26 -28.82 -20.22
CA ASN A 246 -16.68 -27.45 -19.92
C ASN A 246 -16.57 -26.49 -21.11
N LEU A 247 -15.69 -26.77 -22.07
CA LEU A 247 -15.46 -25.89 -23.21
C LEU A 247 -16.65 -25.92 -24.18
N GLN A 248 -17.31 -24.78 -24.33
CA GLN A 248 -18.49 -24.61 -25.18
C GLN A 248 -18.10 -24.07 -26.56
N ILE A 249 -17.29 -23.02 -26.60
CA ILE A 249 -16.87 -22.38 -27.85
C ILE A 249 -15.37 -22.16 -27.83
N MET A 250 -14.72 -22.59 -28.90
CA MET A 250 -13.35 -22.24 -29.21
C MET A 250 -13.28 -21.72 -30.63
N ASN A 251 -12.93 -20.43 -30.77
CA ASN A 251 -12.70 -19.83 -32.08
C ASN A 251 -11.23 -19.44 -32.23
N VAL A 252 -10.57 -20.07 -33.19
CA VAL A 252 -9.17 -19.82 -33.55
C VAL A 252 -9.01 -19.54 -35.04
N SER A 253 -10.11 -19.21 -35.75
CA SER A 253 -10.09 -18.82 -37.16
C SER A 253 -9.24 -17.58 -37.41
N ASP A 254 -8.95 -17.29 -38.67
CA ASP A 254 -8.23 -16.10 -39.11
C ASP A 254 -6.89 -15.92 -38.36
N ASN A 255 -6.13 -17.00 -38.28
CA ASN A 255 -4.79 -17.06 -37.69
C ASN A 255 -3.84 -17.84 -38.59
N GLN A 256 -2.56 -17.90 -38.22
CA GLN A 256 -1.50 -18.64 -38.93
C GLN A 256 -1.22 -20.01 -38.30
N LEU A 257 -2.18 -20.56 -37.56
CA LEU A 257 -2.03 -21.85 -36.85
C LEU A 257 -1.91 -23.03 -37.83
N ALA A 258 -1.24 -24.08 -37.37
CA ALA A 258 -1.08 -25.34 -38.07
C ALA A 258 -1.62 -26.50 -37.23
N GLY A 259 -1.99 -27.59 -37.91
CA GLY A 259 -2.61 -28.77 -37.28
C GLY A 259 -4.12 -28.81 -37.45
N THR A 260 -4.66 -30.01 -37.41
CA THR A 260 -6.09 -30.31 -37.49
C THR A 260 -6.67 -30.38 -36.10
N VAL A 261 -7.71 -29.59 -35.81
CA VAL A 261 -8.56 -29.91 -34.66
C VAL A 261 -9.39 -31.14 -35.02
N HIS A 262 -9.12 -32.26 -34.35
CA HIS A 262 -9.98 -33.43 -34.47
C HIS A 262 -11.33 -33.12 -33.82
N HIS A 263 -12.41 -33.18 -34.60
CA HIS A 263 -13.78 -33.14 -34.08
C HIS A 263 -13.97 -34.32 -33.12
N HIS A 264 -13.87 -34.07 -31.82
CA HIS A 264 -14.31 -35.01 -30.81
C HIS A 264 -15.76 -34.69 -30.43
N THR A 265 -16.70 -35.42 -31.04
CA THR A 265 -18.05 -35.53 -30.51
C THR A 265 -17.97 -36.37 -29.23
N ASN A 266 -18.07 -35.73 -28.06
CA ASN A 266 -18.08 -36.46 -26.80
C ASN A 266 -19.35 -37.33 -26.74
N LYS A 267 -19.20 -38.62 -26.41
CA LYS A 267 -20.28 -39.62 -26.33
C LYS A 267 -21.34 -39.33 -25.25
N THR A 268 -21.20 -38.23 -24.51
CA THR A 268 -22.07 -37.86 -23.37
C THR A 268 -23.19 -36.88 -23.71
N GLY A 269 -23.35 -36.46 -24.98
CA GLY A 269 -24.56 -35.77 -25.44
C GLY A 269 -24.80 -34.35 -24.88
N PHE A 270 -23.84 -33.75 -24.16
CA PHE A 270 -24.03 -32.45 -23.48
C PHE A 270 -22.98 -31.36 -23.74
N ALA A 271 -22.00 -31.57 -24.62
CA ALA A 271 -21.10 -30.49 -25.04
C ALA A 271 -20.93 -30.53 -26.56
N ILE A 272 -21.66 -29.67 -27.27
CA ILE A 272 -21.31 -29.29 -28.64
C ILE A 272 -20.18 -28.28 -28.49
N THR A 273 -18.94 -28.74 -28.37
CA THR A 273 -17.79 -27.85 -28.51
C THR A 273 -17.75 -27.41 -29.96
N THR A 274 -18.20 -26.18 -30.23
CA THR A 274 -18.06 -25.58 -31.57
C THR A 274 -16.63 -25.10 -31.69
N ILE A 275 -15.88 -25.76 -32.57
CA ILE A 275 -14.51 -25.37 -32.90
C ILE A 275 -14.53 -24.76 -34.28
N ILE A 276 -14.16 -23.49 -34.35
CA ILE A 276 -14.07 -22.74 -35.59
C ILE A 276 -12.59 -22.54 -35.87
N GLN A 277 -12.10 -23.21 -36.91
CA GLN A 277 -10.75 -23.09 -37.42
C GLN A 277 -10.85 -23.06 -38.95
N ASP A 278 -10.10 -22.18 -39.60
CA ASP A 278 -10.03 -22.21 -41.06
C ASP A 278 -9.29 -23.46 -41.53
N ALA A 279 -9.84 -24.10 -42.55
CA ALA A 279 -9.12 -25.13 -43.28
C ALA A 279 -7.97 -24.47 -44.05
N LYS A 280 -6.73 -24.64 -43.57
CA LYS A 280 -5.57 -24.37 -44.42
C LYS A 280 -5.52 -25.45 -45.50
N ALA A 281 -5.69 -25.03 -46.75
CA ALA A 281 -5.39 -25.81 -47.95
C ALA A 281 -3.89 -26.19 -48.00
#